data_AF-A0A5Q3L9R8-F1
#
_entry.id   AF-A0A5Q3L9R8-F1
#
_cell.length_a   1.000
_cell.length_b   1.000
_cell.length_c   1.000
_cell.angle_alpha   90.00
_cell.angle_beta   90.00
_cell.angle_gamma   90.00
#
_symmetry.space_group_name_H-M   'P 1'
#
loop_
_entity.id
_entity.type
_entity.pdbx_description
1 polymer ?
#
loop_
_entity_poly.entity_id
_entity_poly.type
_entity_poly.pdbx_seq_one_letter_code
_entity_poly.pdbx_strand_id
1 'polypeptide(L)'
;MSQRPIQDIRPMIQEAFHALGVSESELDQMQDTLLIQDGRFTGRTFRAGNLMAMFMVDIGLIQVYAEHGELLKTYSTHAAPAATQPQSKAA
;
A
#
# COMPACT_ATOMS: atom_id res chain seq x y z
N MET A 1 10.47 5.58 22.59
CA MET A 1 10.07 4.74 21.44
C MET A 1 10.35 5.52 20.18
N SER A 2 11.50 5.29 19.55
CA SER A 2 11.89 6.00 18.33
C SER A 2 11.04 5.48 17.17
N GLN A 3 9.98 6.19 16.84
CA GLN A 3 9.20 5.93 15.63
C GLN A 3 10.16 6.11 14.45
N ARG A 4 10.42 5.04 13.68
CA ARG A 4 11.04 5.17 12.37
C ARG A 4 10.19 6.18 11.60
N PRO A 5 10.76 7.28 11.09
CA PRO A 5 9.97 8.15 10.24
C PRO A 5 9.47 7.30 9.07
N ILE A 6 8.15 7.33 8.81
CA ILE A 6 7.48 6.58 7.74
C ILE A 6 7.84 7.16 6.34
N GLN A 7 9.07 7.67 6.22
CA GLN A 7 9.52 8.52 5.13
C GLN A 7 9.78 7.74 3.85
N ASP A 8 9.97 6.41 3.93
CA ASP A 8 10.22 5.60 2.74
C ASP A 8 9.26 4.41 2.65
N ILE A 9 7.99 4.72 2.33
CA ILE A 9 6.95 3.73 2.06
C ILE A 9 7.05 3.16 0.64
N ARG A 10 7.74 3.86 -0.26
CA ARG A 10 7.77 3.58 -1.70
C ARG A 10 8.29 2.17 -2.02
N PRO A 11 9.35 1.65 -1.38
CA PRO A 11 9.81 0.27 -1.61
C PRO A 11 8.75 -0.78 -1.26
N MET A 12 7.99 -0.57 -0.17
CA MET A 12 6.91 -1.50 0.22
C MET A 12 5.78 -1.51 -0.82
N ILE A 13 5.47 -0.35 -1.40
CA ILE A 13 4.47 -0.25 -2.47
C ILE A 13 4.96 -0.94 -3.74
N GLN A 14 6.22 -0.72 -4.12
CA GLN A 14 6.83 -1.37 -5.29
C GLN A 14 6.81 -2.89 -5.14
N GLU A 15 7.18 -3.41 -3.96
CA GLU A 15 7.11 -4.85 -3.67
C GLU A 15 5.66 -5.37 -3.75
N ALA A 16 4.70 -4.65 -3.17
CA ALA A 16 3.29 -5.04 -3.20
C ALA A 16 2.72 -5.06 -4.64
N PHE A 17 3.02 -4.06 -5.45
CA PHE A 17 2.60 -3.99 -6.86
C PHE A 17 3.30 -5.04 -7.72
N HIS A 18 4.61 -5.25 -7.53
CA HIS A 18 5.35 -6.29 -8.21
C HIS A 18 4.78 -7.69 -7.90
N ALA A 19 4.46 -7.97 -6.63
CA ALA A 19 3.83 -9.23 -6.21
C ALA A 19 2.43 -9.44 -6.82
N LEU A 20 1.79 -8.38 -7.32
CA LEU A 20 0.49 -8.41 -7.99
C LEU A 20 0.61 -8.32 -9.52
N GLY A 21 1.83 -8.41 -10.07
CA GLY A 21 2.08 -8.55 -11.51
C GLY A 21 2.34 -7.25 -12.26
N VAL A 22 2.54 -6.12 -11.57
CA VAL A 22 2.98 -4.88 -12.22
C VAL A 22 4.42 -5.03 -12.69
N SER A 23 4.68 -4.71 -13.95
CA SER A 23 6.01 -4.82 -14.54
C SER A 23 6.97 -3.74 -14.03
N GLU A 24 8.29 -3.99 -14.13
CA GLU A 24 9.31 -3.00 -13.72
C GLU A 24 9.14 -1.65 -14.44
N SER A 25 8.82 -1.67 -15.74
CA SER A 25 8.61 -0.44 -16.52
C SER A 25 7.38 0.35 -16.06
N GLU A 26 6.32 -0.33 -15.61
CA GLU A 26 5.15 0.33 -15.00
C GLU A 26 5.46 0.87 -13.60
N LEU A 27 6.29 0.16 -12.82
CA LEU A 27 6.75 0.62 -11.50
C LEU A 27 7.64 1.87 -11.60
N ASP A 28 8.46 1.97 -12.66
CA ASP A 28 9.27 3.17 -12.94
C ASP A 28 8.38 4.40 -13.22
N GLN A 29 7.20 4.19 -13.78
CA GLN A 29 6.20 5.22 -14.06
C GLN A 29 5.18 5.39 -12.91
N MET A 30 5.43 4.78 -11.75
CA MET A 30 4.50 4.83 -10.62
C MET A 30 4.27 6.27 -10.16
N GLN A 31 3.00 6.68 -10.19
CA GLN A 31 2.56 7.99 -9.71
C GLN A 31 2.42 7.96 -8.19
N ASP A 32 2.86 9.03 -7.51
CA ASP A 32 2.70 9.25 -6.07
C ASP A 32 1.93 10.57 -5.87
N THR A 33 0.85 10.52 -5.10
CA THR A 33 0.05 11.69 -4.73
C THR A 33 -0.04 11.80 -3.21
N LEU A 34 0.30 12.97 -2.67
CA LEU A 34 0.17 13.28 -1.25
C LEU A 34 -1.28 13.57 -0.89
N LEU A 35 -1.75 13.02 0.24
CA LEU A 35 -3.03 13.36 0.83
C LEU A 35 -2.80 14.31 2.00
N ILE A 36 -3.37 15.51 1.88
CA ILE A 36 -3.36 16.55 2.91
C ILE A 36 -4.80 16.88 3.25
N GLN A 37 -5.15 16.79 4.53
CA GLN A 37 -6.45 17.15 5.06
C GLN A 37 -6.25 18.09 6.24
N ASP A 38 -6.97 19.22 6.24
CA ASP A 38 -6.88 20.25 7.29
C ASP A 38 -5.44 20.74 7.57
N GLY A 39 -4.66 20.88 6.51
CA GLY A 39 -3.25 21.28 6.58
C GLY A 39 -2.30 20.20 7.13
N ARG A 40 -2.81 19.00 7.41
CA ARG A 40 -2.04 17.86 7.92
C ARG A 40 -1.86 16.79 6.86
N PHE A 41 -0.65 16.25 6.76
CA PHE A 41 -0.35 15.09 5.95
C PHE A 41 -1.03 13.84 6.53
N THR A 42 -1.95 13.23 5.77
CA THR A 42 -2.75 12.08 6.23
C THR A 42 -2.39 10.78 5.50
N GLY A 43 -1.77 10.85 4.33
CA GLY A 43 -1.49 9.66 3.54
C GLY A 43 -0.84 9.91 2.20
N ARG A 44 -0.70 8.83 1.43
CA ARG A 44 -0.30 8.88 0.02
C ARG A 44 -1.12 7.89 -0.78
N THR A 45 -1.37 8.19 -2.04
CA THR A 45 -1.84 7.21 -3.01
C THR A 45 -0.78 6.96 -4.06
N PHE A 46 -0.69 5.70 -4.47
CA PHE A 46 0.24 5.26 -5.51
C PHE A 46 -0.56 4.60 -6.62
N ARG A 47 -0.14 4.79 -7.87
CA ARG A 47 -0.77 4.15 -9.04
C ARG A 47 0.29 3.65 -10.01
N ALA A 48 0.16 2.40 -10.43
CA ALA A 48 0.97 1.79 -11.48
C ALA A 48 0.16 0.67 -12.15
N GLY A 49 0.22 0.58 -13.48
CA GLY A 49 -0.65 -0.31 -14.26
C GLY A 49 -2.13 -0.13 -13.89
N ASN A 50 -2.80 -1.24 -13.58
CA ASN A 50 -4.21 -1.28 -13.17
C ASN A 50 -4.42 -1.31 -11.65
N LEU A 51 -3.39 -0.96 -10.86
CA LEU A 51 -3.43 -1.00 -9.40
C LEU A 51 -3.37 0.39 -8.77
N MET A 52 -4.02 0.53 -7.63
CA MET A 52 -3.89 1.67 -6.74
C MET A 52 -3.50 1.19 -5.34
N ALA A 53 -2.56 1.88 -4.68
CA ALA A 53 -2.34 1.71 -3.25
C ALA A 53 -2.69 2.99 -2.50
N MET A 54 -3.17 2.84 -1.27
CA MET A 54 -3.42 3.93 -0.35
C MET A 54 -2.66 3.65 0.96
N PHE A 55 -1.72 4.52 1.28
CA PHE A 55 -1.01 4.53 2.55
C PHE A 55 -1.70 5.54 3.49
N MET A 56 -2.17 5.06 4.64
CA MET A 56 -2.81 5.87 5.67
C MET A 56 -1.86 6.02 6.87
N VAL A 57 -1.38 7.25 7.09
CA VAL A 57 -0.33 7.54 8.08
C VAL A 57 -0.82 7.30 9.50
N ASP A 58 -2.05 7.73 9.80
CA ASP A 58 -2.59 7.73 11.16
C ASP A 58 -2.78 6.32 11.74
N ILE A 59 -3.04 5.34 10.88
CA ILE A 59 -3.27 3.94 11.28
C ILE A 59 -2.15 2.99 10.82
N GLY A 60 -1.20 3.48 10.03
CA GLY A 60 -0.07 2.72 9.49
C GLY A 60 -0.49 1.50 8.68
N LEU A 61 -1.39 1.70 7.73
CA LEU A 61 -1.85 0.66 6.80
C LEU A 61 -1.58 1.08 5.35
N ILE A 62 -1.24 0.08 4.54
CA ILE A 62 -1.31 0.15 3.07
C ILE A 62 -2.47 -0.73 2.62
N GLN A 63 -3.35 -0.19 1.81
CA GLN A 63 -4.38 -0.96 1.11
C GLN A 63 -4.11 -0.92 -0.38
N VAL A 64 -4.19 -2.07 -1.06
CA VAL A 64 -4.00 -2.19 -2.50
C VAL A 64 -5.31 -2.60 -3.15
N TYR A 65 -5.66 -1.91 -4.23
CA TYR A 65 -6.92 -2.04 -4.94
C TYR A 65 -6.68 -2.33 -6.42
N ALA A 66 -7.59 -3.09 -7.03
CA ALA A 66 -7.72 -3.21 -8.48
C ALA A 66 -8.35 -1.95 -9.09
N GLU A 67 -8.33 -1.86 -10.43
CA GLU A 67 -8.86 -0.73 -11.21
C GLU A 67 -10.34 -0.40 -10.92
N HIS A 68 -11.12 -1.39 -10.49
CA HIS A 68 -12.54 -1.23 -10.15
C HIS A 68 -12.78 -0.91 -8.66
N GLY A 69 -11.73 -0.71 -7.87
CA GLY A 69 -11.83 -0.39 -6.45
C GLY A 69 -11.99 -1.60 -5.53
N GLU A 70 -11.87 -2.83 -6.04
CA GLU A 70 -11.82 -4.04 -5.22
C GLU A 70 -10.54 -4.05 -4.38
N LEU A 71 -10.67 -4.26 -3.06
CA LEU A 71 -9.53 -4.38 -2.15
C LEU A 71 -8.85 -5.75 -2.33
N LEU A 72 -7.63 -5.75 -2.83
CA LEU A 72 -6.83 -6.96 -3.10
C LEU A 72 -6.02 -7.40 -1.88
N LYS A 73 -5.36 -6.44 -1.21
CA LYS A 73 -4.44 -6.70 -0.10
C LYS A 73 -4.42 -5.55 0.91
N THR A 74 -4.11 -5.89 2.15
CA THR A 74 -3.85 -4.94 3.23
C THR A 74 -2.52 -5.31 3.89
N TYR A 75 -1.66 -4.32 4.11
CA TYR A 75 -0.37 -4.46 4.77
C TYR A 75 -0.29 -3.51 5.97
N SER A 76 0.35 -3.96 7.05
CA SER A 76 0.74 -3.10 8.17
C SER A 76 2.11 -2.49 7.91
N THR A 77 2.27 -1.19 8.17
CA THR A 77 3.56 -0.50 8.12
C THR A 77 4.31 -0.57 9.44
N HIS A 78 3.65 -1.04 10.50
CA HIS A 78 4.25 -1.35 11.79
C HIS A 78 4.68 -2.81 11.83
N ALA A 79 5.90 -3.09 12.29
CA ALA A 79 6.37 -4.45 12.47
C ALA A 79 5.73 -5.10 13.72
N ALA A 80 4.65 -5.89 13.56
CA ALA A 80 4.26 -7.05 14.40
C ALA A 80 3.00 -7.78 13.85
N PRO A 81 2.81 -9.07 14.16
CA PRO A 81 2.75 -10.18 13.21
C PRO A 81 1.51 -10.17 12.30
N ALA A 82 1.67 -10.73 11.11
CA ALA A 82 0.59 -11.02 10.18
C ALA A 82 -0.54 -11.78 10.88
N ALA A 83 -1.67 -11.11 11.11
CA ALA A 83 -2.92 -11.78 11.45
C ALA A 83 -3.45 -12.46 10.18
N THR A 84 -3.12 -13.75 10.09
CA THR A 84 -3.80 -14.85 9.40
C THR A 84 -4.87 -14.45 8.39
N GLN A 85 -4.57 -14.59 7.09
CA GLN A 85 -5.59 -14.79 6.06
C GLN A 85 -6.35 -16.08 6.39
N PRO A 86 -7.70 -16.09 6.47
CA PRO A 86 -8.43 -17.34 6.51
C PRO A 86 -8.22 -18.07 5.18
N GLN A 87 -7.51 -19.20 5.22
CA GLN A 87 -7.50 -20.16 4.13
C GLN A 87 -8.94 -20.64 3.94
N SER A 88 -9.53 -20.29 2.79
CA SER A 88 -10.75 -20.95 2.33
C SER A 88 -10.40 -22.42 2.05
N LYS A 89 -10.85 -23.31 2.94
CA LYS A 89 -10.93 -24.74 2.68
C LYS A 89 -12.35 -25.18 3.00
N ALA A 90 -13.10 -25.51 1.95
CA ALA A 90 -14.14 -26.52 2.03
C ALA A 90 -14.25 -27.20 0.67
N ALA A 91 -13.60 -28.36 0.60
CA ALA A 91 -14.01 -29.47 -0.24
C ALA A 91 -15.11 -30.24 0.51
#